data_AF-A0A1H8FDE1-F1
#
_entry.id   AF-A0A1H8FDE1-F1
#
_cell.length_a   1.000
_cell.length_b   1.000
_cell.length_c   1.000
_cell.angle_alpha   90.00
_cell.angle_beta   90.00
_cell.angle_gamma   90.00
#
_symmetry.space_group_name_H-M   'P 1'
#
loop_
_entity.id
_entity.type
_entity.pdbx_description
1 polymer ?
#
loop_
_entity_poly.entity_id
_entity_poly.type
_entity_poly.pdbx_seq_one_letter_code
_entity_poly.pdbx_strand_id
1 'polypeptide(L)'
;MTLPSGYTRDEFVKLSYWDLTPREYQAMEEQVLVSLKNEGRYGPFEKEYIRKDGSRYPIRLQGMLSHYPDGRPVIWSLIEDITERRRLDKMKNQFIATVSHELRPPRPPPSMAR
;
A
#
# COMPACT_ATOMS: atom_id res chain seq x y z
N MET A 1 11.34 -20.41 2.47
CA MET A 1 10.40 -19.43 3.06
C MET A 1 9.88 -18.56 1.92
N THR A 2 8.57 -18.55 1.70
CA THR A 2 7.93 -17.78 0.62
C THR A 2 7.64 -16.37 1.13
N LEU A 3 7.98 -15.35 0.36
CA LEU A 3 7.68 -13.95 0.70
C LEU A 3 6.17 -13.69 0.59
N PRO A 4 5.63 -12.59 1.16
CA PRO A 4 4.23 -12.20 0.97
C PRO A 4 3.80 -12.09 -0.51
N SER A 5 4.78 -11.87 -1.40
CA SER A 5 4.62 -11.84 -2.85
C SER A 5 4.38 -13.22 -3.50
N GLY A 6 4.49 -14.32 -2.76
CA GLY A 6 4.38 -15.69 -3.30
C GLY A 6 5.64 -16.21 -4.00
N TYR A 7 6.68 -15.37 -4.14
CA TYR A 7 7.97 -15.76 -4.69
C TYR A 7 8.91 -16.26 -3.59
N THR A 8 9.80 -17.18 -3.96
CA THR A 8 11.00 -17.45 -3.15
C THR A 8 11.97 -16.28 -3.25
N ARG A 9 12.95 -16.21 -2.34
CA ARG A 9 14.00 -15.18 -2.38
C ARG A 9 14.75 -15.17 -3.71
N ASP A 10 15.13 -16.35 -4.19
CA ASP A 10 15.95 -16.51 -5.40
C ASP A 10 15.18 -16.16 -6.69
N GLU A 11 13.86 -16.36 -6.69
CA GLU A 11 12.99 -15.88 -7.75
C GLU A 11 12.83 -14.36 -7.66
N PHE A 12 12.56 -13.85 -6.46
CA PHE A 12 12.27 -12.43 -6.24
C PHE A 12 13.42 -11.52 -6.66
N VAL A 13 14.67 -11.89 -6.39
CA VAL A 13 15.86 -11.09 -6.78
C VAL A 13 16.10 -11.04 -8.30
N LYS A 14 15.47 -11.93 -9.08
CA LYS A 14 15.56 -11.95 -10.54
C LYS A 14 14.45 -11.14 -11.21
N LEU A 15 13.41 -10.76 -10.46
CA LEU A 15 12.30 -9.99 -10.98
C LEU A 15 12.74 -8.55 -11.25
N SER A 16 12.26 -8.02 -12.36
CA SER A 16 12.24 -6.60 -12.58
C SER A 16 11.13 -5.96 -11.76
N TYR A 17 11.28 -4.67 -11.51
CA TYR A 17 10.26 -3.86 -10.86
C TYR A 17 8.88 -3.92 -11.58
N TRP A 18 8.88 -4.13 -12.91
CA TRP A 18 7.67 -4.22 -13.73
C TRP A 18 6.94 -5.56 -13.63
N ASP A 19 7.60 -6.61 -13.16
CA ASP A 19 6.96 -7.90 -12.92
C ASP A 19 6.05 -7.87 -11.68
N LEU A 20 6.30 -6.92 -10.79
CA LEU A 20 5.55 -6.75 -9.55
C LEU A 20 4.51 -5.64 -9.62
N THR A 21 4.59 -4.72 -10.58
CA THR A 21 3.80 -3.48 -10.54
C THR A 21 2.81 -3.40 -11.70
N PRO A 22 1.50 -3.25 -11.42
CA PRO A 22 0.50 -2.94 -12.44
C PRO A 22 0.86 -1.68 -13.26
N ARG A 23 0.59 -1.71 -14.57
CA ARG A 23 0.92 -0.63 -15.51
C ARG A 23 0.23 0.70 -15.18
N GLU A 24 -0.93 0.67 -14.53
CA GLU A 24 -1.64 1.86 -14.06
C GLU A 24 -0.83 2.72 -13.08
N TYR A 25 0.18 2.14 -12.41
CA TYR A 25 1.09 2.87 -11.52
C TYR A 25 2.29 3.50 -12.23
N GLN A 26 2.42 3.39 -13.55
CA GLN A 26 3.59 3.90 -14.28
C GLN A 26 3.87 5.38 -14.01
N ALA A 27 2.83 6.24 -14.03
CA ALA A 27 3.00 7.66 -13.76
C ALA A 27 3.49 7.94 -12.33
N MET A 28 3.05 7.14 -11.35
CA MET A 28 3.54 7.27 -9.97
C MET A 28 5.01 6.85 -9.88
N GLU A 29 5.44 5.86 -10.65
CA GLU A 29 6.84 5.43 -10.67
C GLU A 29 7.79 6.44 -11.31
N GLU A 30 7.32 7.16 -12.32
CA GLU A 30 8.07 8.29 -12.87
C GLU A 30 8.31 9.36 -11.79
N GLN A 31 7.31 9.64 -10.95
CA GLN A 31 7.46 10.55 -9.82
C GLN A 31 8.44 10.01 -8.77
N VAL A 32 8.43 8.70 -8.49
CA VAL A 32 9.38 8.06 -7.57
C VAL A 32 10.82 8.23 -8.04
N LEU A 33 11.08 8.06 -9.34
CA LEU A 33 12.41 8.26 -9.92
C LEU A 33 12.85 9.72 -9.84
N VAL A 34 11.92 10.66 -10.02
CA VAL A 34 12.20 12.10 -9.84
C VAL A 34 12.54 12.42 -8.39
N SER A 35 11.78 11.92 -7.41
CA SER A 35 12.07 12.10 -5.98
C SER A 35 13.41 11.48 -5.59
N LEU A 36 13.72 10.27 -6.09
CA LEU A 36 15.02 9.66 -5.87
C LEU A 36 16.18 10.51 -6.40
N LYS A 37 16.02 11.10 -7.59
CA LYS A 37 17.04 11.95 -8.21
C LYS A 37 17.24 13.26 -7.46
N ASN A 38 16.16 13.90 -7.03
CA ASN A 38 16.20 15.25 -6.46
C ASN A 38 16.41 15.25 -4.94
N GLU A 39 15.86 14.28 -4.23
CA GLU A 39 15.82 14.23 -2.76
C GLU A 39 16.60 13.05 -2.19
N GLY A 40 17.04 12.11 -3.03
CA GLY A 40 17.70 10.89 -2.59
C GLY A 40 16.77 9.90 -1.88
N ARG A 41 15.45 10.11 -1.92
CA ARG A 41 14.46 9.24 -1.26
C ARG A 41 13.08 9.35 -1.90
N TYR A 42 12.19 8.43 -1.55
CA TYR A 42 10.80 8.44 -1.96
C TYR A 42 9.90 7.81 -0.89
N GLY A 43 8.60 8.14 -0.96
CA GLY A 43 7.59 7.61 -0.06
C GLY A 43 7.64 8.19 1.36
N PRO A 44 6.85 7.63 2.29
CA PRO A 44 6.00 6.46 2.10
C PRO A 44 4.75 6.75 1.25
N PHE A 45 4.41 5.84 0.35
CA PHE A 45 3.12 5.84 -0.37
C PHE A 45 2.56 4.42 -0.46
N GLU A 46 1.27 4.30 -0.78
CA GLU A 46 0.59 3.01 -0.94
C GLU A 46 0.27 2.73 -2.41
N LYS A 47 0.47 1.49 -2.85
CA LYS A 47 0.07 0.99 -4.18
C LYS A 47 -0.21 -0.51 -4.10
N GLU A 48 -0.45 -1.14 -5.24
CA GLU A 48 -0.57 -2.60 -5.31
C GLU A 48 0.64 -3.24 -5.96
N TYR A 49 1.00 -4.43 -5.47
CA TYR A 49 1.88 -5.37 -6.13
C TYR A 49 1.14 -6.61 -6.62
N ILE A 50 1.72 -7.26 -7.63
CA ILE A 50 1.26 -8.50 -8.24
C ILE A 50 2.05 -9.66 -7.59
N ARG A 51 1.33 -10.64 -7.06
CA ARG A 51 1.90 -11.88 -6.55
C ARG A 51 2.26 -12.84 -7.68
N LYS A 52 3.01 -13.89 -7.35
CA LYS A 52 3.34 -14.99 -8.28
C LYS A 52 2.11 -15.65 -8.91
N ASP A 53 1.00 -15.73 -8.20
CA ASP A 53 -0.27 -16.29 -8.69
C ASP A 53 -1.11 -15.30 -9.52
N GLY A 54 -0.62 -14.07 -9.73
CA GLY A 54 -1.31 -13.00 -10.44
C GLY A 54 -2.27 -12.18 -9.57
N SER A 55 -2.52 -12.58 -8.32
CA SER A 55 -3.35 -11.79 -7.39
C SER A 55 -2.67 -10.48 -7.01
N ARG A 56 -3.46 -9.45 -6.73
CA ARG A 56 -2.95 -8.15 -6.26
C ARG A 56 -2.98 -8.04 -4.75
N TYR A 57 -2.08 -7.24 -4.20
CA TYR A 57 -2.10 -6.89 -2.78
C TYR A 57 -1.59 -5.49 -2.50
N PRO A 58 -2.19 -4.81 -1.51
CA PRO A 58 -1.77 -3.47 -1.15
C PRO A 58 -0.44 -3.52 -0.40
N ILE A 59 0.46 -2.63 -0.79
CA ILE A 59 1.74 -2.43 -0.14
C ILE A 59 1.93 -0.97 0.24
N ARG A 60 2.73 -0.74 1.28
CA ARG A 60 3.34 0.56 1.57
C ARG A 60 4.81 0.51 1.18
N LEU A 61 5.23 1.45 0.34
CA LEU A 61 6.57 1.51 -0.22
C LEU A 61 7.27 2.80 0.17
N GLN A 62 8.54 2.68 0.59
CA GLN A 62 9.45 3.81 0.78
C GLN A 62 10.88 3.36 0.50
N GLY A 63 11.75 4.30 0.13
CA GLY A 63 13.14 3.96 -0.09
C GLY A 63 14.05 5.17 -0.19
N MET A 64 15.35 4.89 -0.22
CA MET A 64 16.41 5.88 -0.29
C MET A 64 17.55 5.43 -1.18
N LEU A 65 18.18 6.41 -1.84
CA LEU A 65 19.43 6.23 -2.54
C LEU A 65 20.56 6.06 -1.53
N SER A 66 21.36 5.03 -1.73
CA SER A 66 22.57 4.75 -0.98
C SER A 66 23.68 4.37 -1.97
N HIS A 67 24.90 4.19 -1.46
CA HIS A 67 26.05 3.84 -2.28
C HIS A 67 26.78 2.68 -1.64
N TYR A 68 27.22 1.72 -2.46
CA TYR A 68 28.19 0.73 -2.02
C TYR A 68 29.53 1.40 -1.70
N PRO A 69 30.44 0.71 -0.96
CA PRO A 69 31.77 1.24 -0.67
C PRO A 69 32.59 1.64 -1.91
N ASP A 70 32.31 1.03 -3.07
CA ASP A 70 32.94 1.34 -4.35
C ASP A 70 32.29 2.51 -5.11
N GLY A 71 31.31 3.19 -4.50
CA GLY A 71 30.61 4.35 -5.08
C GLY A 71 29.44 3.98 -6.00
N ARG A 72 29.14 2.69 -6.23
CA ARG A 72 27.99 2.31 -7.06
C ARG A 72 26.66 2.67 -6.36
N PRO A 73 25.73 3.39 -7.04
CA PRO A 73 24.45 3.74 -6.46
C PRO A 73 23.55 2.52 -6.32
N VAL A 74 22.82 2.44 -5.20
CA VAL A 74 21.79 1.44 -4.94
C VAL A 74 20.59 2.07 -4.27
N ILE A 75 19.40 1.53 -4.56
CA ILE A 75 18.17 1.96 -3.91
C ILE A 75 17.81 0.95 -2.83
N TRP A 76 17.81 1.40 -1.59
CA TRP A 76 17.26 0.64 -0.48
C TRP A 76 15.76 0.89 -0.40
N SER A 77 14.96 -0.16 -0.63
CA SER A 77 13.50 -0.08 -0.61
C SER A 77 12.94 -0.96 0.50
N LEU A 78 11.99 -0.43 1.27
CA LEU A 78 11.18 -1.16 2.23
C LEU A 78 9.78 -1.36 1.65
N ILE A 79 9.38 -2.62 1.53
CA ILE A 79 8.06 -3.04 1.08
C ILE A 79 7.33 -3.65 2.27
N GLU A 80 6.21 -3.07 2.67
CA GLU A 80 5.33 -3.59 3.72
C GLU A 80 4.03 -4.07 3.09
N ASP A 81 3.64 -5.33 3.32
CA ASP A 81 2.30 -5.82 2.99
C ASP A 81 1.29 -5.26 4.01
N ILE A 82 0.36 -4.44 3.55
CA ILE A 82 -0.64 -3.78 4.39
C ILE A 82 -2.03 -4.42 4.28
N THR A 83 -2.12 -5.65 3.76
CA THR A 83 -3.38 -6.39 3.60
C THR A 83 -4.13 -6.51 4.93
N GLU A 84 -3.43 -6.98 5.97
CA GLU A 84 -4.07 -7.20 7.28
C GLU A 84 -4.44 -5.87 7.95
N ARG A 85 -3.58 -4.85 7.84
CA ARG A 85 -3.88 -3.50 8.33
C ARG A 85 -5.16 -2.96 7.71
N ARG A 86 -5.30 -3.01 6.38
CA ARG A 86 -6.51 -2.56 5.68
C ARG A 86 -7.73 -3.39 6.05
N ARG A 87 -7.58 -4.70 6.28
CA ARG A 87 -8.66 -5.57 6.74
C ARG A 87 -9.19 -5.13 8.11
N LEU A 88 -8.29 -4.89 9.07
CA LEU A 88 -8.64 -4.44 10.41
C LEU A 88 -9.30 -3.05 10.39
N ASP A 89 -8.75 -2.11 9.62
CA ASP A 89 -9.31 -0.77 9.47
C ASP A 89 -10.73 -0.81 8.87
N LYS A 90 -10.96 -1.67 7.87
CA LYS A 90 -12.28 -1.88 7.28
C LYS A 90 -13.27 -2.47 8.29
N MET A 91 -12.87 -3.49 9.04
CA MET A 91 -13.72 -4.10 10.07
C MET A 91 -14.11 -3.10 11.16
N LYS A 92 -13.14 -2.30 11.63
CA LYS A 92 -13.38 -1.22 12.59
C LYS A 92 -14.38 -0.20 12.06
N ASN A 93 -14.20 0.27 10.83
CA ASN A 93 -15.09 1.27 10.23
C ASN A 93 -16.50 0.72 10.01
N GLN A 94 -16.61 -0.55 9.60
CA GLN A 94 -17.90 -1.21 9.45
C GLN A 94 -18.62 -1.37 10.80
N PHE A 95 -17.90 -1.77 11.84
CA PHE A 95 -18.45 -1.85 13.19
C PHE A 95 -18.98 -0.50 13.70
N ILE A 96 -18.18 0.57 13.55
CA ILE A 96 -18.59 1.93 13.92
C ILE A 96 -19.86 2.34 13.14
N ALA A 97 -19.90 2.10 11.83
CA ALA A 97 -21.07 2.46 11.00
C ALA A 97 -22.35 1.71 11.41
N THR A 98 -22.25 0.41 11.72
CA THR A 98 -23.38 -0.39 12.18
C THR A 98 -23.93 0.12 13.51
N VAL A 99 -23.05 0.32 14.51
CA VAL A 99 -23.47 0.80 15.84
C VAL A 99 -24.06 2.22 15.76
N SER A 100 -23.48 3.12 14.96
CA SER A 100 -24.04 4.47 14.76
C SER A 100 -25.40 4.48 14.07
N HIS A 101 -25.71 3.49 13.21
CA HIS A 101 -27.03 3.40 12.57
C HIS A 101 -28.13 3.00 13.56
N GLU A 102 -27.82 2.10 14.50
CA GLU A 102 -28.78 1.59 15.50
C GLU A 102 -29.02 2.56 16.66
N LEU A 103 -28.10 3.48 16.92
CA LEU A 103 -28.20 4.48 18.00
C LEU A 103 -28.88 5.80 17.57
N ARG A 104 -29.57 5.88 16.42
CA ARG A 104 -30.33 7.10 16.08
C ARG A 104 -31.41 7.32 17.13
N PRO A 105 -31.50 8.52 17.75
CA PRO A 105 -32.62 8.85 18.61
C PRO A 105 -33.93 8.67 17.82
N PRO A 106 -34.98 8.07 18.42
CA PRO A 106 -36.27 7.96 17.75
C PRO A 106 -36.74 9.36 17.31
N ARG A 107 -37.29 9.45 16.09
CA ARG A 107 -37.89 10.70 15.62
C ARG A 107 -38.90 11.17 16.68
N PRO A 108 -38.81 12.43 17.15
CA PRO A 108 -39.84 12.96 18.03
C PRO A 108 -41.19 12.86 17.32
N PRO A 109 -42.27 12.51 18.04
CA PRO A 109 -43.60 12.40 17.45
C PRO A 109 -43.99 13.74 16.79
N PRO A 110 -44.76 13.73 15.68
CA PRO A 110 -45.20 14.96 15.05
C PRO A 110 -45.98 15.80 16.08
N SER A 111 -45.49 17.01 16.33
CA SER A 111 -46.13 18.00 17.17
C SER A 111 -47.51 18.33 16.58
N MET A 112 -48.58 17.82 17.19
CA MET A 112 -49.92 18.36 16.99
C MET A 112 -50.03 19.67 17.77
N ALA A 113 -49.61 20.77 17.13
CA ALA A 113 -49.94 22.11 17.62
C ALA A 113 -51.29 22.54 17.03
N ARG A 114 -52.13 23.02 17.93
CA ARG A 114 -53.54 23.42 17.77
C ARG A 114 -53.75 24.62 16.85
#